data_AF-A0AAU3WFR4-F1
#
_entry.id   AF-A0AAU3WFR4-F1
#
_cell.length_a   1.000
_cell.length_b   1.000
_cell.length_c   1.000
_cell.angle_alpha   90.00
_cell.angle_beta   90.00
_cell.angle_gamma   90.00
#
_symmetry.space_group_name_H-M   'P 1'
#
loop_
_entity.id
_entity.type
_entity.pdbx_description
1 polymer ?
#
loop_
_entity_poly.entity_id
_entity_poly.type
_entity_poly.pdbx_seq_one_letter_code
_entity_poly.pdbx_strand_id
1 'polypeptide(L)'
;MTAQGRRRELAEFLRSRRARRTPADAGLPTFGRRRTPGLRREEVATLAGVSITWYTWLEQARNIRVSRQILGSLATALGLDEVERAHLFRLADEPPPDGAPSRAELPAQYELLLTHLDPNPAFIVNQRFDILAWNRGCELLYGDLGALPASRRNVLWLTFTAPEVREMTRDWETEAALTVALFRTQANEGILAPEITGLIAELADASPDFARLWRRKELAPFVPKARTIDHPLLGEVTLDYVKLHVANDDKTLVSYLLPPGSEVESQFLKLVRNPGA
;
A
#
# COMPACT_ATOMS: atom_id res chain seq x y z
N MET A 1 -9.53 29.47 7.44
CA MET A 1 -8.14 29.75 7.82
C MET A 1 -7.36 30.21 6.59
N THR A 2 -6.56 31.27 6.64
CA THR A 2 -5.79 31.72 5.46
C THR A 2 -4.61 30.78 5.19
N ALA A 3 -4.16 30.69 3.93
CA ALA A 3 -3.01 29.85 3.55
C ALA A 3 -1.70 30.23 4.29
N GLN A 4 -1.57 31.48 4.74
CA GLN A 4 -0.46 31.93 5.58
C GLN A 4 -0.64 31.52 7.05
N GLY A 5 -1.87 31.57 7.58
CA GLY A 5 -2.18 31.09 8.94
C GLY A 5 -1.88 29.59 9.08
N ARG A 6 -2.32 28.78 8.11
CA ARG A 6 -2.04 27.33 8.06
C ARG A 6 -0.56 27.00 8.11
N ARG A 7 0.26 27.69 7.32
CA ARG A 7 1.72 27.50 7.31
C ARG A 7 2.37 27.83 8.65
N ARG A 8 1.86 28.82 9.39
CA ARG A 8 2.35 29.16 10.73
C ARG A 8 2.02 28.07 11.74
N GLU A 9 0.78 27.56 11.70
CA GLU A 9 0.36 26.45 12.56
C GLU A 9 1.14 25.17 12.27
N LEU A 10 1.36 24.82 11.00
CA LEU A 10 2.23 23.70 10.61
C LEU A 10 3.65 23.85 11.18
N ALA A 11 4.23 25.04 11.06
CA ALA A 11 5.56 25.33 11.58
C ALA A 11 5.64 25.25 13.11
N GLU A 12 4.61 25.70 13.82
CA GLU A 12 4.51 25.62 15.28
C GLU A 12 4.32 24.18 15.75
N PHE A 13 3.46 23.42 15.07
CA PHE A 13 3.27 22.01 15.34
C PHE A 13 4.57 21.23 15.22
N LEU A 14 5.30 21.37 14.10
CA LEU A 14 6.58 20.69 13.89
C LEU A 14 7.62 21.07 14.95
N ARG A 15 7.71 22.36 15.32
CA ARG A 15 8.60 22.82 16.40
C ARG A 15 8.26 22.17 17.75
N SER A 16 6.98 22.07 18.07
CA SER A 16 6.50 21.46 19.32
C SER A 16 6.84 19.96 19.38
N ARG A 17 6.57 19.21 18.31
CA ARG A 17 6.87 17.77 18.24
C ARG A 17 8.36 17.48 18.27
N ARG A 18 9.16 18.29 17.57
CA ARG A 18 10.62 18.19 17.61
C ARG A 18 11.19 18.43 19.02
N ALA A 19 10.64 19.39 19.76
CA ALA A 19 11.07 19.68 21.12
C ALA A 19 10.71 18.57 22.12
N ARG A 20 9.64 17.80 21.83
CA ARG A 20 9.13 16.71 22.68
C ARG A 20 9.89 15.39 22.49
N ARG A 21 10.26 15.02 21.26
CA ARG A 21 10.94 13.74 20.99
C ARG A 21 12.41 13.80 21.42
N THR A 22 12.86 12.82 22.20
CA THR A 22 14.26 12.74 22.61
C THR A 22 15.10 12.03 21.53
N PRO A 23 16.43 12.26 21.49
CA PRO A 23 17.33 11.54 20.59
C PRO A 23 17.30 10.02 20.82
N ALA A 24 17.18 9.59 22.08
CA ALA A 24 17.11 8.17 22.43
C ALA A 24 15.85 7.51 21.85
N ASP A 25 14.69 8.17 21.96
CA ASP A 25 13.43 7.70 21.35
C ASP A 25 13.45 7.69 19.82
N ALA A 26 14.41 8.39 19.21
CA ALA A 26 14.64 8.42 17.77
C ALA A 26 15.74 7.45 17.32
N GLY A 27 16.30 6.63 18.22
CA GLY A 27 17.38 5.70 17.92
C GLY A 27 18.73 6.38 17.65
N LEU A 28 18.90 7.64 18.07
CA LEU A 28 20.14 8.39 17.90
C LEU A 28 21.04 8.27 19.15
N PRO A 29 22.37 8.18 18.97
CA PRO A 29 23.28 8.10 20.10
C PRO A 29 23.35 9.41 20.88
N THR A 30 23.26 9.32 22.20
CA THR A 30 23.37 10.46 23.12
C THR A 30 24.81 10.67 23.57
N PHE A 31 25.52 11.59 22.91
CA PHE A 31 26.86 12.01 23.32
C PHE A 31 26.84 13.38 24.04
N GLY A 32 27.48 13.47 25.21
CA GLY A 32 27.82 14.72 25.90
C GLY A 32 26.65 15.54 26.47
N ARG A 33 26.96 16.72 27.01
CA ARG A 33 26.01 17.65 27.64
C ARG A 33 25.30 18.46 26.55
N ARG A 34 24.01 18.18 26.30
CA ARG A 34 23.21 18.86 25.26
C ARG A 34 22.48 20.08 25.83
N ARG A 35 22.41 21.17 25.06
CA ARG A 35 21.63 22.38 25.42
C ARG A 35 20.14 22.26 25.09
N THR A 36 19.79 21.47 24.08
CA THR A 36 18.40 21.21 23.68
C THR A 36 18.02 19.79 24.08
N PRO A 37 16.98 19.61 24.91
CA PRO A 37 16.55 18.28 25.36
C PRO A 37 15.89 17.45 24.25
N GLY A 38 15.16 18.10 23.33
CA GLY A 38 14.55 17.45 22.16
C GLY A 38 15.49 17.35 20.94
N LEU A 39 14.95 16.84 19.84
CA LEU A 39 15.66 16.71 18.57
C LEU A 39 16.11 18.07 18.01
N ARG A 40 17.28 18.10 17.39
CA ARG A 40 17.78 19.24 16.63
C ARG A 40 17.24 19.23 15.21
N ARG A 41 17.36 20.34 14.49
CA ARG A 41 16.85 20.45 13.11
C ARG A 41 17.60 19.52 12.18
N GLU A 42 18.91 19.43 12.34
CA GLU A 42 19.77 18.51 11.62
C GLU A 42 19.36 17.06 11.85
N GLU A 43 19.00 16.68 13.08
CA GLU A 43 18.60 15.32 13.43
C GLU A 43 17.27 14.95 12.76
N VAL A 44 16.26 15.83 12.81
CA VAL A 44 14.98 15.60 12.11
C VAL A 44 15.17 15.55 10.60
N ALA A 45 15.99 16.46 10.05
CA ALA A 45 16.26 16.50 8.62
C ALA A 45 16.92 15.20 8.14
N THR A 46 17.93 14.71 8.87
CA THR A 46 18.58 13.42 8.60
C THR A 46 17.59 12.25 8.71
N LEU A 47 16.80 12.17 9.78
CA LEU A 47 15.82 11.09 9.98
C LEU A 47 14.72 11.10 8.91
N ALA A 48 14.30 12.27 8.45
CA ALA A 48 13.26 12.42 7.44
C ALA A 48 13.78 12.38 5.98
N GLY A 49 15.10 12.27 5.78
CA GLY A 49 15.70 12.24 4.45
C GLY A 49 15.59 13.55 3.67
N VAL A 50 15.55 14.70 4.35
CA VAL A 50 15.45 16.04 3.74
C VAL A 50 16.67 16.89 4.10
N SER A 51 16.90 17.97 3.33
CA SER A 51 17.98 18.90 3.68
C SER A 51 17.64 19.74 4.92
N ILE A 52 18.65 20.05 5.74
CA ILE A 52 18.50 20.91 6.91
C ILE A 52 17.92 22.29 6.56
N THR A 53 18.34 22.84 5.41
CA THR A 53 17.86 24.13 4.91
C THR A 53 16.37 24.07 4.59
N TRP A 54 15.91 22.99 3.94
CA TRP A 54 14.51 22.79 3.61
C TRP A 54 13.65 22.65 4.88
N TYR A 55 14.09 21.82 5.85
CA TYR A 55 13.39 21.66 7.13
C TYR A 55 13.33 22.98 7.92
N THR A 56 14.40 23.78 7.85
CA THR A 56 14.43 25.11 8.47
C THR A 56 13.42 26.06 7.82
N TRP A 57 13.27 26.05 6.50
CA TRP A 57 12.25 26.83 5.80
C TRP A 57 10.82 26.42 6.18
N LEU A 58 10.61 25.11 6.37
CA LEU A 58 9.34 24.57 6.83
C LEU A 58 8.97 25.10 8.23
N GLU A 59 9.90 25.03 9.19
CA GLU A 59 9.69 25.58 10.55
C GLU A 59 9.59 27.12 10.60
N GLN A 60 9.96 27.81 9.52
CA GLN A 60 9.83 29.26 9.34
C GLN A 60 8.52 29.67 8.64
N ALA A 61 7.63 28.72 8.35
CA ALA A 61 6.37 28.97 7.62
C ALA A 61 6.57 29.62 6.24
N ARG A 62 7.72 29.38 5.60
CA ARG A 62 7.97 29.86 4.23
C ARG A 62 7.00 29.19 3.26
N ASN A 63 6.74 29.86 2.14
CA ASN A 63 5.87 29.31 1.10
C ASN A 63 6.65 28.26 0.28
N ILE A 64 6.72 27.04 0.80
CA ILE A 64 7.34 25.89 0.15
C ILE A 64 6.29 24.78 0.02
N ARG A 65 6.34 24.02 -1.08
CA ARG A 65 5.52 22.82 -1.22
C ARG A 65 6.09 21.69 -0.37
N VAL A 66 5.22 20.97 0.31
CA VAL A 66 5.55 19.77 1.07
C VAL A 66 4.77 18.62 0.45
N SER A 67 5.44 17.57 0.00
CA SER A 67 4.75 16.40 -0.54
C SER A 67 4.26 15.48 0.57
N ARG A 68 3.26 14.66 0.25
CA ARG A 68 2.74 13.61 1.14
C ARG A 68 3.82 12.67 1.66
N GLN A 69 4.77 12.28 0.81
CA GLN A 69 5.91 11.45 1.19
C GLN A 69 6.75 12.14 2.28
N ILE A 70 7.04 13.43 2.11
CA ILE A 70 7.81 14.19 3.09
C ILE A 70 7.04 14.33 4.41
N LEU A 71 5.71 14.54 4.37
CA LEU A 71 4.88 14.52 5.58
C LEU A 71 4.93 13.16 6.28
N GLY A 72 4.91 12.06 5.53
CA GLY A 72 5.08 10.71 6.04
C GLY A 72 6.43 10.51 6.73
N SER A 73 7.52 10.90 6.07
CA SER A 73 8.88 10.84 6.65
C SER A 73 9.03 11.72 7.88
N LEU A 74 8.42 12.92 7.89
CA LEU A 74 8.41 13.81 9.05
C LEU A 74 7.61 13.23 10.22
N ALA A 75 6.46 12.62 9.95
CA ALA A 75 5.67 11.95 10.98
C ALA A 75 6.47 10.81 11.64
N THR A 76 7.15 9.99 10.83
CA THR A 76 8.03 8.92 11.32
C THR A 76 9.23 9.47 12.09
N ALA A 77 9.89 10.50 11.57
CA ALA A 77 11.04 11.15 12.21
C ALA A 77 10.68 11.86 13.52
N LEU A 78 9.45 12.33 13.68
CA LEU A 78 8.96 12.99 14.89
C LEU A 78 8.21 12.05 15.85
N GLY A 79 7.96 10.81 15.45
CA GLY A 79 7.34 9.79 16.30
C GLY A 79 5.89 10.14 16.62
N LEU A 80 5.18 10.68 15.63
CA LEU A 80 3.80 11.12 15.79
C LEU A 80 2.88 9.91 15.93
N ASP A 81 1.93 10.00 16.86
CA ASP A 81 0.80 9.09 16.90
C ASP A 81 -0.21 9.37 15.78
N GLU A 82 -1.23 8.53 15.64
CA GLU A 82 -2.21 8.62 14.55
C GLU A 82 -2.98 9.95 14.54
N VAL A 83 -3.31 10.48 15.72
CA VAL A 83 -4.04 11.75 15.87
C VAL A 83 -3.15 12.92 15.44
N GLU A 84 -1.89 12.90 15.88
CA GLU A 84 -0.87 13.88 15.54
C GLU A 84 -0.51 13.83 14.04
N ARG A 85 -0.47 12.64 13.44
CA ARG A 85 -0.25 12.43 12.01
C ARG A 85 -1.41 12.97 11.19
N ALA A 86 -2.66 12.64 11.53
CA ALA A 86 -3.82 13.20 10.84
C ALA A 86 -3.89 14.73 10.96
N HIS A 87 -3.49 15.28 12.11
CA HIS A 87 -3.38 16.73 12.29
C HIS A 87 -2.26 17.35 11.43
N LEU A 88 -1.07 16.74 11.34
CA LEU A 88 0.03 17.20 10.48
C LEU A 88 -0.42 17.35 9.01
N PHE A 89 -1.13 16.34 8.50
CA PHE A 89 -1.60 16.31 7.11
C PHE A 89 -2.64 17.42 6.87
N ARG A 90 -3.64 17.56 7.75
CA ARG A 90 -4.62 18.66 7.68
C ARG A 90 -3.97 20.05 7.70
N LEU A 91 -2.94 20.26 8.50
CA LEU A 91 -2.21 21.54 8.55
C LEU A 91 -1.44 21.84 7.26
N ALA A 92 -0.98 20.79 6.56
CA ALA A 92 -0.29 20.90 5.28
C ALA A 92 -1.23 21.04 4.07
N ASP A 93 -2.56 21.05 4.28
CA ASP A 93 -3.57 21.01 3.21
C ASP A 93 -3.49 19.73 2.36
N GLU A 94 -2.97 18.65 2.96
CA GLU A 94 -2.92 17.32 2.38
C GLU A 94 -3.92 16.45 3.15
N PRO A 95 -4.85 15.75 2.49
CA PRO A 95 -5.83 14.94 3.20
C PRO A 95 -5.11 13.87 4.05
N PRO A 96 -5.49 13.67 5.33
CA PRO A 96 -4.98 12.57 6.14
C PRO A 96 -5.22 11.24 5.43
N PRO A 97 -4.44 10.18 5.73
CA PRO A 97 -4.69 8.86 5.17
C PRO A 97 -5.95 8.25 5.83
N ASP A 98 -7.12 8.82 5.56
CA ASP A 98 -8.39 8.22 5.96
C ASP A 98 -8.89 7.33 4.81
N GLY A 99 -9.09 6.05 5.12
CA GLY A 99 -9.87 5.11 4.31
C GLY A 99 -9.14 4.52 3.09
N ALA A 100 -9.40 3.24 2.83
CA ALA A 100 -9.03 2.64 1.55
C ALA A 100 -9.63 3.51 0.42
N PRO A 101 -8.82 4.03 -0.51
CA PRO A 101 -9.34 4.89 -1.57
C PRO A 101 -10.45 4.15 -2.30
N SER A 102 -11.60 4.80 -2.43
CA SER A 102 -12.66 4.23 -3.27
C SER A 102 -12.20 4.27 -4.72
N ARG A 103 -12.68 3.35 -5.57
CA ARG A 103 -12.41 3.37 -7.02
C ARG A 103 -12.66 4.75 -7.64
N ALA A 104 -13.63 5.51 -7.12
CA ALA A 104 -14.00 6.84 -7.59
C ALA A 104 -12.94 7.93 -7.34
N GLU A 105 -11.93 7.67 -6.49
CA GLU A 105 -10.87 8.62 -6.15
C GLU A 105 -9.57 8.38 -6.93
N LEU A 106 -9.51 7.32 -7.73
CA LEU A 106 -8.33 7.05 -8.56
C LEU A 106 -8.23 8.03 -9.72
N PRO A 107 -7.03 8.60 -9.99
CA PRO A 107 -6.81 9.38 -11.19
C PRO A 107 -7.19 8.61 -12.46
N ALA A 108 -7.87 9.28 -13.41
CA ALA A 108 -8.38 8.65 -14.64
C ALA A 108 -7.32 7.89 -15.46
N GLN A 109 -6.05 8.26 -15.33
CA GLN A 109 -4.92 7.56 -15.95
C GLN A 109 -4.78 6.09 -15.52
N TYR A 110 -5.21 5.73 -14.30
CA TYR A 110 -5.22 4.33 -13.85
C TYR A 110 -6.26 3.50 -14.60
N GLU A 111 -7.47 4.03 -14.77
CA GLU A 111 -8.53 3.35 -15.53
C GLU A 111 -8.17 3.24 -17.01
N LEU A 112 -7.57 4.29 -17.59
CA LEU A 112 -7.08 4.25 -18.96
C LEU A 112 -5.98 3.21 -19.14
N LEU A 113 -5.03 3.12 -18.22
CA LEU A 113 -3.97 2.11 -18.25
C LEU A 113 -4.55 0.70 -18.17
N LEU A 114 -5.47 0.44 -17.24
CA LEU A 114 -6.13 -0.85 -17.09
C LEU A 114 -6.91 -1.25 -18.36
N THR A 115 -7.54 -0.27 -19.02
CA THR A 115 -8.23 -0.46 -20.31
C THR A 115 -7.26 -0.91 -21.41
N HIS A 116 -6.06 -0.32 -21.46
CA HIS A 116 -5.02 -0.71 -22.43
C HIS A 116 -4.33 -2.04 -22.13
N LEU A 117 -4.42 -2.52 -20.88
CA LEU A 117 -3.85 -3.82 -20.52
C LEU A 117 -4.79 -4.98 -20.85
N ASP A 118 -6.11 -4.76 -20.93
CA ASP A 118 -7.08 -5.80 -21.27
C ASP A 118 -6.75 -6.41 -22.65
N PRO A 119 -6.60 -7.75 -22.79
CA PRO A 119 -7.11 -8.83 -21.95
C PRO A 119 -6.20 -9.29 -20.79
N ASN A 120 -4.98 -8.75 -20.68
CA ASN A 120 -4.03 -9.14 -19.63
C ASN A 120 -4.64 -8.83 -18.26
N PRO A 121 -4.89 -9.82 -17.39
CA PRO A 121 -5.51 -9.58 -16.10
C PRO A 121 -4.70 -8.59 -15.27
N ALA A 122 -5.28 -7.45 -14.94
CA ALA A 122 -4.56 -6.36 -14.30
C ALA A 122 -5.40 -5.64 -13.25
N PHE A 123 -4.74 -5.24 -12.17
CA PHE A 123 -5.37 -4.51 -11.06
C PHE A 123 -4.39 -3.63 -10.30
N ILE A 124 -4.92 -2.61 -9.62
CA ILE A 124 -4.19 -1.65 -8.81
C ILE A 124 -4.45 -1.95 -7.34
N VAL A 125 -3.38 -2.02 -6.54
CA VAL A 125 -3.47 -2.20 -5.09
C VAL A 125 -2.80 -1.08 -4.30
N ASN A 126 -3.27 -0.85 -3.08
CA ASN A 126 -2.54 -0.07 -2.07
C ASN A 126 -1.60 -0.96 -1.23
N GLN A 127 -0.92 -0.34 -0.26
CA GLN A 127 -0.02 -1.03 0.68
C GLN A 127 -0.72 -2.07 1.57
N ARG A 128 -2.04 -1.94 1.78
CA ARG A 128 -2.86 -2.92 2.51
C ARG A 128 -3.30 -4.12 1.65
N PHE A 129 -2.94 -4.11 0.36
CA PHE A 129 -3.40 -5.06 -0.67
C PHE A 129 -4.89 -4.96 -0.98
N ASP A 130 -5.51 -3.81 -0.70
CA ASP A 130 -6.86 -3.53 -1.21
C ASP A 130 -6.79 -3.33 -2.72
N ILE A 131 -7.72 -3.95 -3.44
CA ILE A 131 -7.88 -3.82 -4.87
C ILE A 131 -8.71 -2.57 -5.15
N LEU A 132 -8.07 -1.54 -5.68
CA LEU A 132 -8.66 -0.21 -5.89
C LEU A 132 -9.34 -0.09 -7.26
N ALA A 133 -8.77 -0.73 -8.29
CA ALA A 133 -9.32 -0.83 -9.63
C ALA A 133 -8.76 -2.06 -10.34
N TRP A 134 -9.49 -2.56 -11.33
CA TRP A 134 -9.16 -3.76 -12.09
C TRP A 134 -9.77 -3.69 -13.50
N ASN A 135 -9.21 -4.45 -14.45
CA ASN A 135 -9.82 -4.65 -15.76
C ASN A 135 -10.66 -5.93 -15.81
N ARG A 136 -11.36 -6.17 -16.93
CA ARG A 136 -12.24 -7.33 -17.07
C ARG A 136 -11.46 -8.65 -17.03
N GLY A 137 -10.26 -8.70 -17.60
CA GLY A 137 -9.37 -9.87 -17.48
C GLY A 137 -9.10 -10.27 -16.01
N CYS A 138 -9.03 -9.33 -15.08
CA CYS A 138 -8.85 -9.60 -13.66
C CYS A 138 -10.02 -10.40 -13.04
N GLU A 139 -11.25 -10.16 -13.49
CA GLU A 139 -12.44 -10.85 -12.98
C GLU A 139 -12.48 -12.32 -13.40
N LEU A 140 -11.77 -12.69 -14.47
CA LEU A 140 -11.55 -14.09 -14.82
C LEU A 140 -10.67 -14.81 -13.80
N LEU A 141 -9.90 -14.07 -12.99
CA LEU A 141 -9.00 -14.63 -11.97
C LEU A 141 -9.51 -14.47 -10.52
N TYR A 142 -10.40 -13.51 -10.27
CA TYR A 142 -10.85 -13.20 -8.91
C TYR A 142 -12.38 -13.17 -8.77
N GLY A 143 -13.12 -13.51 -9.83
CA GLY A 143 -14.57 -13.42 -9.87
C GLY A 143 -15.08 -11.98 -9.99
N ASP A 144 -16.38 -11.79 -9.75
CA ASP A 144 -17.01 -10.47 -9.80
C ASP A 144 -16.63 -9.63 -8.57
N LEU A 145 -15.50 -8.94 -8.69
CA LEU A 145 -15.01 -7.99 -7.69
C LEU A 145 -15.98 -6.82 -7.48
N GLY A 146 -16.79 -6.48 -8.49
CA GLY A 146 -17.80 -5.43 -8.42
C GLY A 146 -18.94 -5.77 -7.47
N ALA A 147 -19.34 -7.04 -7.43
CA ALA A 147 -20.37 -7.55 -6.51
C ALA A 147 -19.93 -7.59 -5.04
N LEU A 148 -18.61 -7.58 -4.77
CA LEU A 148 -18.09 -7.61 -3.42
C LEU A 148 -18.15 -6.22 -2.76
N PRO A 149 -18.41 -6.14 -1.43
CA PRO A 149 -18.22 -4.91 -0.67
C PRO A 149 -16.77 -4.42 -0.76
N ALA A 150 -16.55 -3.10 -0.76
CA ALA A 150 -15.21 -2.51 -0.88
C ALA A 150 -14.22 -3.05 0.18
N SER A 151 -14.68 -3.31 1.41
CA SER A 151 -13.86 -3.89 2.48
C SER A 151 -13.39 -5.31 2.23
N ARG A 152 -14.02 -6.04 1.30
CA ARG A 152 -13.69 -7.42 0.94
C ARG A 152 -12.91 -7.54 -0.37
N ARG A 153 -12.72 -6.42 -1.08
CA ARG A 153 -11.86 -6.33 -2.28
C ARG A 153 -10.40 -6.21 -1.85
N ASN A 154 -9.85 -7.27 -1.27
CA ASN A 154 -8.48 -7.31 -0.78
C ASN A 154 -7.84 -8.63 -1.18
N VAL A 155 -6.59 -8.60 -1.65
CA VAL A 155 -5.92 -9.81 -2.18
C VAL A 155 -5.82 -10.91 -1.13
N LEU A 156 -5.48 -10.56 0.13
CA LEU A 156 -5.43 -11.53 1.21
C LEU A 156 -6.84 -12.05 1.53
N TRP A 157 -7.82 -11.15 1.61
CA TRP A 157 -9.20 -11.55 1.87
C TRP A 157 -9.70 -12.57 0.86
N LEU A 158 -9.52 -12.30 -0.43
CA LEU A 158 -9.88 -13.22 -1.50
C LEU A 158 -9.12 -14.55 -1.41
N THR A 159 -7.80 -14.49 -1.21
CA THR A 159 -6.95 -15.70 -1.10
C THR A 159 -7.42 -16.64 0.01
N PHE A 160 -7.89 -16.11 1.14
CA PHE A 160 -8.20 -16.89 2.34
C PHE A 160 -9.68 -17.17 2.57
N THR A 161 -10.58 -16.45 1.89
CA THR A 161 -12.03 -16.55 2.15
C THR A 161 -12.88 -16.81 0.91
N ALA A 162 -12.37 -16.66 -0.31
CA ALA A 162 -13.10 -16.95 -1.53
C ALA A 162 -12.78 -18.38 -2.01
N PRO A 163 -13.73 -19.34 -1.94
CA PRO A 163 -13.51 -20.72 -2.36
C PRO A 163 -13.06 -20.82 -3.82
N GLU A 164 -13.61 -19.98 -4.70
CA GLU A 164 -13.34 -20.00 -6.14
C GLU A 164 -11.87 -19.64 -6.43
N VAL A 165 -11.32 -18.66 -5.70
CA VAL A 165 -9.91 -18.25 -5.82
C VAL A 165 -8.98 -19.34 -5.28
N ARG A 166 -9.41 -20.03 -4.21
CA ARG A 166 -8.65 -21.14 -3.64
C ARG A 166 -8.62 -22.34 -4.58
N GLU A 167 -9.77 -22.76 -5.10
CA GLU A 167 -9.91 -23.91 -6.01
C GLU A 167 -9.14 -23.71 -7.32
N MET A 168 -9.11 -22.48 -7.83
CA MET A 168 -8.35 -22.15 -9.03
C MET A 168 -6.83 -22.04 -8.77
N THR A 169 -6.38 -21.96 -7.52
CA THR A 169 -4.94 -21.89 -7.20
C THR A 169 -4.37 -23.27 -6.92
N ARG A 170 -3.62 -23.82 -7.88
CA ARG A 170 -3.09 -25.19 -7.83
C ARG A 170 -2.29 -25.55 -6.57
N ASP A 171 -1.30 -24.74 -6.24
CA ASP A 171 -0.51 -24.87 -5.01
C ASP A 171 -0.86 -23.73 -4.04
N TRP A 172 -2.13 -23.73 -3.62
CA TRP A 172 -2.68 -22.68 -2.78
C TRP A 172 -1.89 -22.47 -1.50
N GLU A 173 -1.46 -23.54 -0.81
CA GLU A 173 -0.74 -23.41 0.46
C GLU A 173 0.58 -22.65 0.28
N THR A 174 1.36 -22.97 -0.76
CA THR A 174 2.61 -22.26 -1.06
C THR A 174 2.36 -20.81 -1.46
N GLU A 175 1.42 -20.55 -2.37
CA GLU A 175 1.14 -19.18 -2.84
C GLU A 175 0.53 -18.30 -1.73
N ALA A 176 -0.31 -18.89 -0.86
CA ALA A 176 -0.87 -18.22 0.31
C ALA A 176 0.23 -17.86 1.32
N ALA A 177 1.15 -18.78 1.63
CA ALA A 177 2.29 -18.53 2.51
C ALA A 177 3.19 -17.41 1.97
N LEU A 178 3.53 -17.45 0.68
CA LEU A 178 4.32 -16.40 0.02
C LEU A 178 3.61 -15.04 0.05
N THR A 179 2.30 -15.00 -0.18
CA THR A 179 1.52 -13.75 -0.16
C THR A 179 1.49 -13.15 1.24
N VAL A 180 1.33 -13.97 2.29
CA VAL A 180 1.39 -13.53 3.69
C VAL A 180 2.78 -13.00 4.05
N ALA A 181 3.84 -13.72 3.67
CA ALA A 181 5.21 -13.32 3.95
C ALA A 181 5.59 -12.02 3.22
N LEU A 182 5.14 -11.84 1.98
CA LEU A 182 5.31 -10.60 1.22
C LEU A 182 4.57 -9.43 1.86
N PHE A 183 3.30 -9.63 2.24
CA PHE A 183 2.51 -8.61 2.91
C PHE A 183 3.20 -8.15 4.20
N ARG A 184 3.72 -9.08 5.00
CA ARG A 184 4.48 -8.77 6.21
C ARG A 184 5.71 -7.92 5.94
N THR A 185 6.51 -8.31 4.93
CA THR A 185 7.69 -7.54 4.51
C THR A 185 7.32 -6.09 4.14
N GLN A 186 6.18 -5.90 3.47
CA GLN A 186 5.75 -4.57 2.99
C GLN A 186 5.04 -3.74 4.07
N ALA A 187 4.38 -4.38 5.04
CA ALA A 187 3.64 -3.72 6.11
C ALA A 187 4.54 -3.08 7.18
N ASN A 188 5.87 -3.29 7.15
CA ASN A 188 6.86 -2.78 8.11
C ASN A 188 6.50 -3.07 9.58
N GLU A 189 6.79 -4.30 10.02
CA GLU A 189 6.38 -4.85 11.33
C GLU A 189 6.75 -4.04 12.57
N GLY A 190 7.73 -3.14 12.49
CA GLY A 190 8.16 -2.35 13.64
C GLY A 190 7.07 -1.45 14.22
N ILE A 191 6.17 -0.94 13.36
CA ILE A 191 5.01 -0.10 13.75
C ILE A 191 3.91 -0.33 12.70
N LEU A 192 3.08 -1.36 12.90
CA LEU A 192 1.91 -1.57 12.03
C LEU A 192 0.87 -0.49 12.30
N ALA A 193 0.40 0.15 11.23
CA ALA A 193 -0.68 1.11 11.32
C ALA A 193 -1.99 0.44 11.82
N PRO A 194 -2.89 1.15 12.52
CA PRO A 194 -4.11 0.58 13.08
C PRO A 194 -4.98 -0.15 12.05
N GLU A 195 -5.07 0.36 10.83
CA GLU A 195 -5.82 -0.21 9.72
C GLU A 195 -5.26 -1.54 9.21
N ILE A 196 -3.94 -1.73 9.30
CA ILE A 196 -3.26 -2.99 8.96
C ILE A 196 -3.51 -4.00 10.08
N THR A 197 -3.40 -3.56 11.34
CA THR A 197 -3.67 -4.39 12.51
C THR A 197 -5.12 -4.89 12.53
N GLY A 198 -6.08 -4.02 12.21
CA GLY A 198 -7.48 -4.39 12.07
C GLY A 198 -7.72 -5.44 10.99
N LEU A 199 -7.15 -5.25 9.80
CA LEU A 199 -7.26 -6.24 8.71
C LEU A 199 -6.68 -7.60 9.12
N ILE A 200 -5.51 -7.62 9.75
CA ILE A 200 -4.88 -8.86 10.24
C ILE A 200 -5.80 -9.59 11.22
N ALA A 201 -6.42 -8.85 12.15
CA ALA A 201 -7.34 -9.42 13.13
C ALA A 201 -8.59 -10.02 12.45
N GLU A 202 -9.21 -9.29 11.53
CA GLU A 202 -10.38 -9.78 10.78
C GLU A 202 -10.05 -11.03 9.94
N LEU A 203 -8.89 -11.04 9.26
CA LEU A 203 -8.46 -12.20 8.46
C LEU A 203 -8.14 -13.41 9.33
N ALA A 204 -7.54 -13.19 10.51
CA ALA A 204 -7.22 -14.27 11.43
C ALA A 204 -8.47 -14.91 12.05
N ASP A 205 -9.53 -14.12 12.26
CA ASP A 205 -10.83 -14.62 12.68
C ASP A 205 -11.55 -15.37 11.56
N ALA A 206 -11.51 -14.82 10.34
CA ALA A 206 -12.17 -15.40 9.17
C ALA A 206 -11.50 -16.67 8.62
N SER A 207 -10.19 -16.86 8.82
CA SER A 207 -9.43 -17.97 8.23
C SER A 207 -8.40 -18.56 9.19
N PRO A 208 -8.60 -19.81 9.66
CA PRO A 208 -7.61 -20.52 10.47
C PRO A 208 -6.25 -20.69 9.77
N ASP A 209 -6.26 -20.83 8.44
CA ASP A 209 -5.05 -20.93 7.64
C ASP A 209 -4.28 -19.60 7.63
N PHE A 210 -4.95 -18.47 7.46
CA PHE A 210 -4.30 -17.15 7.58
C PHE A 210 -3.69 -16.98 8.97
N ALA A 211 -4.45 -17.28 10.03
CA ALA A 211 -3.97 -17.17 11.40
C ALA A 211 -2.72 -18.05 11.64
N ARG A 212 -2.70 -19.26 11.08
CA ARG A 212 -1.56 -20.18 11.14
C ARG A 212 -0.34 -19.62 10.42
N LEU A 213 -0.49 -19.16 9.18
CA LEU A 213 0.61 -18.61 8.38
C LEU A 213 1.15 -17.30 8.97
N TRP A 214 0.27 -16.41 9.44
CA TRP A 214 0.65 -15.18 10.11
C TRP A 214 1.46 -15.44 11.40
N ARG A 215 1.17 -16.51 12.15
CA ARG A 215 1.99 -16.85 13.34
C ARG A 215 3.42 -17.27 13.03
N ARG A 216 3.73 -17.72 11.80
CA ARG A 216 5.08 -18.17 11.41
C ARG A 216 6.10 -17.05 11.33
N LYS A 217 5.64 -15.81 11.16
CA LYS A 217 6.49 -14.60 11.03
C LYS A 217 7.53 -14.69 9.91
N GLU A 218 7.19 -15.39 8.84
CA GLU A 218 8.04 -15.50 7.66
C GLU A 218 8.05 -14.17 6.89
N LEU A 219 9.23 -13.78 6.42
CA LEU A 219 9.43 -12.63 5.55
C LEU A 219 9.90 -13.15 4.20
N ALA A 220 9.32 -12.61 3.13
CA ALA A 220 9.75 -12.91 1.77
C ALA A 220 9.85 -11.62 0.95
N PRO A 221 10.90 -11.46 0.12
CA PRO A 221 10.89 -10.45 -0.92
C PRO A 221 9.91 -10.84 -2.03
N PHE A 222 9.51 -9.86 -2.85
CA PHE A 222 8.86 -10.18 -4.11
C PHE A 222 9.89 -10.81 -5.06
N VAL A 223 9.57 -12.00 -5.58
CA VAL A 223 10.35 -12.68 -6.61
C VAL A 223 9.43 -12.90 -7.82
N PRO A 224 9.76 -12.36 -9.01
CA PRO A 224 9.02 -12.67 -10.22
C PRO A 224 9.00 -14.18 -10.45
N LYS A 225 7.80 -14.75 -10.53
CA LYS A 225 7.58 -16.18 -10.76
C LYS A 225 6.28 -16.34 -11.52
N ALA A 226 6.25 -17.27 -12.46
CA ALA A 226 5.01 -17.67 -13.11
C ALA A 226 4.02 -18.24 -12.09
N ARG A 227 2.74 -17.86 -12.22
CA ARG A 227 1.64 -18.41 -11.45
C ARG A 227 0.87 -19.40 -12.31
N THR A 228 0.77 -20.64 -11.87
CA THR A 228 -0.07 -21.65 -12.51
C THR A 228 -1.41 -21.74 -11.79
N ILE A 229 -2.49 -21.72 -12.57
CA ILE A 229 -3.88 -21.79 -12.09
C ILE A 229 -4.64 -22.88 -12.83
N ASP A 230 -5.67 -23.41 -12.16
CA ASP A 230 -6.63 -24.36 -12.71
C ASP A 230 -7.93 -23.62 -13.07
N HIS A 231 -7.93 -22.92 -14.20
CA HIS A 231 -9.03 -22.06 -14.62
C HIS A 231 -10.25 -22.90 -15.02
N PRO A 232 -11.46 -22.63 -14.48
CA PRO A 232 -12.63 -23.52 -14.64
C PRO A 232 -13.04 -23.73 -16.10
N LEU A 233 -12.82 -22.74 -16.97
CA LEU A 233 -13.16 -22.82 -18.40
C LEU A 233 -11.99 -23.20 -19.32
N LEU A 234 -10.75 -22.98 -18.87
CA LEU A 234 -9.56 -23.07 -19.74
C LEU A 234 -8.61 -24.20 -19.33
N GLY A 235 -8.86 -24.84 -18.19
CA GLY A 235 -7.96 -25.81 -17.59
C GLY A 235 -6.70 -25.16 -17.03
N GLU A 236 -5.58 -25.85 -17.16
CA GLU A 236 -4.29 -25.37 -16.68
C GLU A 236 -3.80 -24.15 -17.48
N VAL A 237 -3.57 -23.05 -16.77
CA VAL A 237 -3.02 -21.81 -17.33
C VAL A 237 -1.85 -21.35 -16.50
N THR A 238 -0.72 -21.04 -17.14
CA THR A 238 0.47 -20.47 -16.47
C THR A 238 0.71 -19.06 -16.97
N LEU A 239 0.78 -18.11 -16.05
CA LEU A 239 0.92 -16.68 -16.35
C LEU A 239 2.14 -16.11 -15.62
N ASP A 240 3.05 -15.51 -16.36
CA ASP A 240 4.01 -14.59 -15.77
C ASP A 240 3.29 -13.36 -15.24
N TYR A 241 3.82 -12.73 -14.19
CA TYR A 241 3.26 -11.48 -13.71
C TYR A 241 4.31 -10.50 -13.24
N VAL A 242 3.97 -9.23 -13.35
CA VAL A 242 4.80 -8.12 -12.93
C VAL A 242 4.10 -7.30 -11.87
N LYS A 243 4.91 -6.74 -10.95
CA LYS A 243 4.49 -5.73 -9.98
C LYS A 243 5.25 -4.44 -10.26
N LEU A 244 4.53 -3.37 -10.56
CA LEU A 244 5.10 -2.06 -10.90
C LEU A 244 4.61 -1.03 -9.89
N HIS A 245 5.55 -0.43 -9.15
CA HIS A 245 5.25 0.69 -8.27
C HIS A 245 5.09 1.97 -9.08
N VAL A 246 4.01 2.71 -8.85
CA VAL A 246 3.77 3.96 -9.55
C VAL A 246 4.64 5.07 -8.94
N ALA A 247 5.36 5.79 -9.80
CA ALA A 247 6.24 6.86 -9.35
C ALA A 247 5.45 7.95 -8.63
N ASN A 248 5.91 8.35 -7.44
CA ASN A 248 5.28 9.35 -6.58
C ASN A 248 3.85 8.97 -6.10
N ASP A 249 3.50 7.69 -6.12
CA ASP A 249 2.24 7.17 -5.61
C ASP A 249 2.50 5.95 -4.70
N ASP A 250 1.58 5.65 -3.80
CA ASP A 250 1.63 4.50 -2.86
C ASP A 250 0.99 3.24 -3.43
N LYS A 251 0.66 3.26 -4.73
CA LYS A 251 -0.05 2.21 -5.45
C LYS A 251 0.90 1.34 -6.26
N THR A 252 0.48 0.10 -6.43
CA THR A 252 1.16 -0.90 -7.23
C THR A 252 0.21 -1.44 -8.28
N LEU A 253 0.64 -1.43 -9.53
CA LEU A 253 0.01 -2.21 -10.60
C LEU A 253 0.51 -3.66 -10.52
N VAL A 254 -0.42 -4.60 -10.56
CA VAL A 254 -0.15 -6.02 -10.79
C VAL A 254 -0.76 -6.38 -12.14
N SER A 255 0.03 -6.98 -13.03
CA SER A 255 -0.45 -7.43 -14.34
C SER A 255 0.07 -8.82 -14.64
N TYR A 256 -0.83 -9.73 -15.02
CA TYR A 256 -0.52 -11.06 -15.53
C TYR A 256 -0.36 -11.00 -17.04
N LEU A 257 0.77 -11.46 -17.55
CA LEU A 257 1.17 -11.32 -18.94
C LEU A 257 0.74 -12.56 -19.73
N LEU A 258 -0.17 -12.35 -20.68
CA LEU A 258 -0.55 -13.33 -21.68
C LEU A 258 0.50 -13.28 -22.81
N PRO A 259 1.15 -14.40 -23.17
CA PRO A 259 2.12 -14.41 -24.26
C PRO A 259 1.45 -14.01 -25.58
N PRO A 260 1.98 -13.01 -26.32
CA PRO A 260 1.38 -12.56 -27.58
C PRO A 260 1.25 -13.68 -28.62
N GLY A 261 0.10 -13.79 -29.27
CA GLY A 261 -0.22 -14.80 -30.28
C GLY A 261 -0.53 -16.19 -29.70
N SER A 262 -0.60 -16.35 -28.38
CA SER A 262 -0.89 -17.64 -27.75
C SER A 262 -2.38 -17.99 -27.78
N GLU A 263 -2.67 -19.30 -27.68
CA GLU A 263 -4.04 -19.79 -27.53
C GLU A 263 -4.71 -19.21 -26.27
N VAL A 264 -3.96 -19.11 -25.16
CA VAL A 264 -4.48 -18.54 -23.91
C VAL A 264 -4.84 -17.06 -24.06
N GLU A 265 -4.05 -16.26 -24.78
CA GLU A 265 -4.40 -14.86 -25.08
C GLU A 265 -5.72 -14.78 -25.85
N SER A 266 -5.88 -15.61 -26.88
CA SER A 266 -7.08 -15.67 -27.71
C SER A 266 -8.32 -16.10 -26.90
N GLN A 267 -8.16 -17.02 -25.96
CA GLN A 267 -9.21 -17.48 -25.06
C GLN A 267 -9.64 -16.41 -24.05
N PHE A 268 -8.67 -15.74 -23.41
CA PHE A 268 -8.95 -14.60 -22.52
C PHE A 268 -9.67 -13.47 -23.26
N LEU A 269 -9.23 -13.12 -24.48
CA LEU A 269 -9.91 -12.14 -25.33
C LEU A 269 -11.38 -12.48 -25.58
N LYS A 270 -11.68 -13.76 -25.86
CA LYS A 270 -13.06 -14.23 -26.08
C LYS A 270 -13.91 -14.09 -24.81
N LEU A 271 -13.37 -14.52 -23.66
CA LEU A 271 -14.08 -14.46 -22.37
C LEU A 271 -14.32 -13.01 -21.90
N VAL A 272 -13.34 -12.13 -22.09
CA VAL A 272 -13.48 -10.69 -21.78
C VAL A 272 -14.57 -10.04 -22.63
N ARG A 273 -14.64 -10.37 -23.92
CA ARG A 273 -15.64 -9.80 -24.85
C ARG A 273 -17.05 -10.38 -24.68
N ASN A 274 -17.16 -11.64 -24.25
CA ASN A 274 -18.44 -12.36 -24.10
C ASN A 274 -18.62 -12.89 -22.66
N PRO A 275 -18.97 -12.03 -21.70
CA PRO A 275 -19.01 -12.37 -20.27
C PRO A 275 -20.13 -13.33 -19.82
N GLY A 276 -20.71 -14.14 -20.70
CA GLY A 276 -21.82 -15.05 -20.39
C GLY A 276 -21.95 -16.28 -21.30
N ALA A 277 -20.85 -16.69 -21.94
CA ALA A 277 -20.77 -17.91 -22.76
C ALA A 277 -20.20 -19.09 -21.96
#